data_AF-D8Q062-F1
#
_entry.id   AF-D8Q062-F1
#
_cell.length_a   1.000
_cell.length_b   1.000
_cell.length_c   1.000
_cell.angle_alpha   90.00
_cell.angle_beta   90.00
_cell.angle_gamma   90.00
#
_symmetry.space_group_name_H-M   'P 1'
#
loop_
_entity.id
_entity.type
_entity.pdbx_description
1 polymer ?
#
loop_
_entity_poly.entity_id
_entity_poly.type
_entity_poly.pdbx_seq_one_letter_code
_entity_poly.pdbx_strand_id
1 'polypeptide(L)'
;LAAREILSRTLLEISPVLLFDRKEYAEHGRHTLLDHYTFVWKDGRMALALGLGSLFNHSSAPNVSYTLDPTTESIRYTTTRHILPGEELCIFYGHKLWFAE
;
A
#
# COMPACT_ATOMS: atom_id res chain seq x y z
N LEU A 1 2.61 1.74 -13.85
CA LEU A 1 3.88 1.67 -14.62
C LEU A 1 4.59 3.02 -14.54
N ALA A 2 5.92 3.02 -14.51
CA ALA A 2 6.71 4.24 -14.56
C ALA A 2 6.67 4.85 -15.96
N ALA A 3 6.17 6.08 -16.10
CA ALA A 3 6.13 6.78 -17.39
C ALA A 3 7.51 7.33 -17.80
N ARG A 4 8.42 7.45 -16.84
CA ARG A 4 9.78 7.97 -16.99
C ARG A 4 10.69 7.30 -15.97
N GLU A 5 11.98 7.57 -16.09
CA GLU A 5 12.98 7.20 -15.09
C GLU A 5 12.67 7.85 -13.73
N ILE A 6 12.83 7.09 -12.64
CA ILE A 6 12.61 7.55 -11.27
C ILE A 6 13.80 7.13 -10.42
N LEU A 7 14.42 8.11 -9.74
CA LEU A 7 15.56 7.86 -8.87
C LEU A 7 15.17 7.05 -7.63
N SER A 8 16.13 6.34 -7.05
CA SER A 8 15.95 5.71 -5.73
C SER A 8 15.62 6.76 -4.67
N ARG A 9 14.84 6.37 -3.66
CA ARG A 9 14.39 7.23 -2.55
C ARG A 9 13.52 8.41 -2.97
N THR A 10 12.86 8.30 -4.13
CA THR A 10 11.89 9.30 -4.59
C THR A 10 10.55 9.03 -3.94
N LEU A 11 9.97 10.06 -3.30
CA LEU A 11 8.58 10.03 -2.84
C LEU A 11 7.65 10.08 -4.06
N LEU A 12 6.89 9.01 -4.27
CA LEU A 12 5.98 8.86 -5.40
C LEU A 12 4.60 9.44 -5.12
N GLU A 13 4.08 9.11 -3.94
CA GLU A 13 2.67 9.32 -3.60
C GLU A 13 2.51 9.46 -2.09
N ILE A 14 1.55 10.29 -1.69
CA ILE A 14 1.02 10.33 -0.32
C ILE A 14 -0.48 10.08 -0.44
N SER A 15 -0.92 8.89 -0.07
CA SER A 15 -2.34 8.55 -0.11
C SER A 15 -2.98 8.75 1.27
N PRO A 16 -3.98 9.63 1.40
CA PRO A 16 -4.81 9.68 2.61
C PRO A 16 -5.47 8.33 2.86
N VAL A 17 -5.76 8.01 4.12
CA VAL A 17 -6.43 6.75 4.46
C VAL A 17 -7.86 6.95 4.94
N LEU A 18 -8.72 6.01 4.55
CA LEU A 18 -10.00 5.79 5.22
C LEU A 18 -9.79 4.75 6.32
N LEU A 19 -10.00 5.15 7.57
CA LEU A 19 -9.79 4.30 8.74
C LEU A 19 -11.07 3.59 9.17
N PHE A 20 -10.95 2.29 9.41
CA PHE A 20 -12.00 1.43 9.93
C PHE A 20 -11.64 1.00 11.35
N ASP A 21 -12.58 1.15 12.27
CA ASP A 21 -12.41 0.66 13.63
C ASP A 21 -12.27 -0.87 13.65
N ARG A 22 -11.51 -1.39 14.61
CA ARG A 22 -11.21 -2.82 14.72
C ARG A 22 -12.48 -3.68 14.71
N LYS A 23 -13.50 -3.25 15.45
CA LYS A 23 -14.78 -3.98 15.57
C LYS A 23 -15.55 -3.97 14.25
N GLU A 24 -15.74 -2.79 13.65
CA GLU A 24 -16.44 -2.63 12.38
C GLU A 24 -15.78 -3.44 11.27
N TYR A 25 -14.44 -3.38 11.20
CA TYR A 25 -13.70 -4.15 10.21
C TYR A 25 -13.83 -5.65 10.44
N ALA A 26 -13.74 -6.12 11.69
CA ALA A 26 -13.85 -7.53 12.01
C ALA A 26 -15.25 -8.11 11.76
N GLU A 27 -16.30 -7.34 12.00
CA GLU A 27 -17.70 -7.78 11.85
C GLU A 27 -18.23 -7.60 10.43
N HIS A 28 -17.68 -6.64 9.67
CA HIS A 28 -18.22 -6.27 8.36
C HIS A 28 -17.13 -6.11 7.29
N GLY A 29 -16.15 -5.23 7.50
CA GLY A 29 -15.18 -4.83 6.47
C GLY A 29 -14.42 -6.00 5.84
N ARG A 30 -13.94 -6.94 6.66
CA ARG A 30 -13.19 -8.13 6.25
C ARG A 30 -13.98 -9.11 5.36
N HIS A 31 -15.30 -8.98 5.33
CA HIS A 31 -16.19 -9.84 4.54
C HIS A 31 -16.50 -9.23 3.16
N THR A 32 -15.83 -8.11 2.83
CA THR A 32 -15.96 -7.42 1.55
C THR A 32 -14.63 -7.47 0.79
N LEU A 33 -14.64 -6.99 -0.46
CA LEU A 33 -13.41 -6.88 -1.26
C LEU A 33 -12.36 -5.93 -0.65
N LEU A 34 -12.74 -5.09 0.32
CA LEU A 34 -11.80 -4.21 1.03
C LEU A 34 -10.67 -5.00 1.71
N ASP A 35 -10.92 -6.27 2.07
CA ASP A 35 -9.91 -7.13 2.72
C ASP A 35 -8.65 -7.35 1.90
N HIS A 36 -8.74 -7.19 0.58
CA HIS A 36 -7.59 -7.30 -0.31
C HIS A 36 -6.74 -6.03 -0.41
N TYR A 37 -7.23 -4.89 0.07
CA TYR A 37 -6.64 -3.56 -0.18
C TYR A 37 -6.32 -2.76 1.08
N THR A 38 -6.70 -3.25 2.26
CA THR A 38 -6.47 -2.54 3.52
C THR A 38 -5.12 -2.88 4.16
N PHE A 39 -4.58 -1.91 4.88
CA PHE A 39 -3.35 -1.99 5.63
C PHE A 39 -3.65 -2.07 7.12
N VAL A 40 -2.91 -2.92 7.84
CA VAL A 40 -2.97 -2.95 9.31
C VAL A 40 -2.38 -1.66 9.87
N TRP A 41 -3.17 -0.91 10.62
CA TRP A 41 -2.73 0.32 11.29
C TRP A 41 -2.12 0.04 12.66
N LYS A 42 -1.37 1.00 13.22
CA LYS A 42 -0.56 0.80 14.45
C LYS A 42 -1.38 0.44 15.71
N ASP A 43 -2.64 0.83 15.77
CA ASP A 43 -3.58 0.55 16.87
C ASP A 43 -4.49 -0.67 16.59
N GLY A 44 -4.26 -1.34 15.46
CA GLY A 44 -5.07 -2.46 14.97
C GLY A 44 -6.41 -2.06 14.37
N ARG A 45 -6.58 -0.77 14.03
CA ARG A 45 -7.52 -0.37 12.98
C ARG A 45 -7.03 -0.87 11.62
N MET A 46 -7.91 -0.80 10.63
CA MET A 46 -7.58 -1.09 9.24
C MET A 46 -7.69 0.18 8.41
N ALA A 47 -6.79 0.36 7.47
CA ALA A 47 -6.68 1.57 6.67
C ALA A 47 -6.82 1.22 5.19
N LEU A 48 -7.82 1.75 4.50
CA LEU A 48 -7.86 1.70 3.05
C LEU A 48 -7.09 2.91 2.51
N ALA A 49 -6.06 2.65 1.71
CA ALA A 49 -5.35 3.71 1.02
C ALA A 49 -6.25 4.27 -0.09
N LEU A 50 -6.52 5.57 -0.04
CA LEU A 50 -7.15 6.26 -1.18
C LEU A 50 -6.07 6.54 -2.23
N GLY A 51 -6.26 7.57 -3.06
CA GLY A 51 -5.25 7.97 -4.06
C GLY A 51 -4.80 6.79 -4.91
N LEU A 52 -3.49 6.65 -5.10
CA LEU A 52 -2.91 5.53 -5.86
C LEU A 52 -2.50 4.34 -4.97
N GLY A 53 -2.57 4.46 -3.65
CA GLY A 53 -1.99 3.50 -2.71
C GLY A 53 -2.54 2.08 -2.82
N SER A 54 -3.85 1.94 -3.07
CA SER A 54 -4.50 0.63 -3.28
C SER A 54 -4.38 0.08 -4.71
N LEU A 55 -3.70 0.79 -5.61
CA LEU A 55 -3.46 0.35 -6.99
C LEU A 55 -2.08 -0.28 -7.22
N PHE A 56 -1.15 -0.12 -6.27
CA PHE A 56 0.17 -0.76 -6.35
C PHE A 56 0.02 -2.27 -6.16
N ASN A 57 0.42 -3.05 -7.16
CA ASN A 57 0.38 -4.50 -7.08
C ASN A 57 1.44 -5.08 -6.14
N HIS A 58 1.26 -6.37 -5.83
CA HIS A 58 2.21 -7.13 -5.04
C HIS A 58 3.46 -7.53 -5.83
N SER A 59 4.62 -7.51 -5.18
CA SER A 59 5.80 -8.28 -5.58
C SER A 59 6.56 -8.76 -4.35
N SER A 60 7.15 -9.96 -4.42
CA SER A 60 8.09 -10.48 -3.42
C SER A 60 9.45 -9.76 -3.45
N ALA A 61 9.77 -9.09 -4.56
CA ALA A 61 10.93 -8.23 -4.74
C ALA A 61 10.47 -6.79 -5.09
N PRO A 62 9.78 -6.09 -4.16
CA PRO A 62 9.17 -4.80 -4.43
C PRO A 62 10.22 -3.73 -4.74
N ASN A 63 9.84 -2.79 -5.60
CA ASN A 63 10.65 -1.63 -5.94
C ASN A 63 10.10 -0.32 -5.32
N VAL A 64 8.99 -0.42 -4.58
CA VAL A 64 8.40 0.64 -3.77
C VAL A 64 8.20 0.14 -2.33
N SER A 65 8.60 0.94 -1.35
CA SER A 65 8.27 0.76 0.06
C SER A 65 7.19 1.75 0.48
N TYR A 66 6.48 1.44 1.56
CA TYR A 66 5.50 2.35 2.14
C TYR A 66 5.72 2.55 3.64
N THR A 67 5.33 3.74 4.12
CA THR A 67 5.36 4.10 5.55
C THR A 67 4.03 4.70 5.95
N LEU A 68 3.46 4.22 7.06
CA LEU A 68 2.23 4.76 7.65
C LEU A 68 2.57 6.01 8.47
N ASP A 69 1.87 7.12 8.21
CA ASP A 69 2.00 8.39 8.94
C ASP A 69 0.71 8.69 9.71
N PRO A 70 0.66 8.38 11.02
CA PRO A 70 -0.49 8.65 11.87
C PRO A 70 -0.76 10.14 12.09
N THR A 71 0.23 11.00 11.89
CA THR A 71 0.08 12.46 12.13
C THR A 71 -0.80 13.08 11.05
N THR A 72 -0.67 12.59 9.83
CA THR A 72 -1.36 13.11 8.64
C THR A 72 -2.43 12.15 8.12
N GLU A 73 -2.65 11.02 8.82
CA GLU A 73 -3.54 9.93 8.39
C GLU A 73 -3.32 9.55 6.93
N SER A 74 -2.06 9.23 6.59
CA SER A 74 -1.67 8.91 5.22
C SER A 74 -0.64 7.79 5.12
N ILE A 75 -0.48 7.24 3.93
CA ILE A 75 0.58 6.30 3.57
C ILE A 75 1.49 6.94 2.52
N ARG A 76 2.78 6.95 2.80
CA ARG A 76 3.82 7.49 1.92
C ARG A 76 4.50 6.36 1.15
N TYR A 77 4.55 6.47 -0.17
CA TYR A 77 5.14 5.47 -1.06
C TYR A 77 6.45 6.00 -1.65
N THR A 78 7.54 5.27 -1.46
CA THR A 78 8.90 5.71 -1.84
C THR A 78 9.63 4.62 -2.61
N THR A 79 10.32 4.98 -3.69
CA THR A 79 11.13 4.01 -4.45
C THR A 79 12.29 3.47 -3.62
N THR A 80 12.50 2.16 -3.65
CA THR A 80 13.62 1.51 -2.94
C THR A 80 14.89 1.47 -3.79
N ARG A 81 14.73 1.51 -5.11
CA ARG A 81 15.81 1.52 -6.11
C ARG A 81 15.47 2.45 -7.27
N HIS A 82 16.41 2.57 -8.18
CA HIS A 82 16.20 3.20 -9.47
C HIS A 82 15.15 2.44 -10.30
N ILE A 83 14.23 3.17 -10.95
CA ILE A 83 13.13 2.63 -11.76
C ILE A 83 13.22 3.16 -13.19
N LEU A 84 13.22 2.26 -14.16
CA LEU A 84 13.24 2.58 -15.59
C LEU A 84 11.82 2.79 -16.14
N PRO A 85 11.67 3.54 -17.25
CA PRO A 85 10.39 3.65 -17.95
C PRO A 85 9.81 2.27 -18.28
N GLY A 86 8.50 2.10 -18.07
CA GLY A 86 7.77 0.87 -18.31
C GLY A 86 7.80 -0.13 -17.16
N GLU A 87 8.68 0.00 -16.16
CA GLU A 87 8.65 -0.89 -14.99
C GLU A 87 7.36 -0.71 -14.18
N GLU A 88 6.81 -1.82 -13.69
CA GLU A 88 5.70 -1.79 -12.75
C GLU A 88 6.18 -1.41 -11.35
N LEU A 89 5.40 -0.57 -10.67
CA LEU A 89 5.66 -0.14 -9.31
C LEU A 89 4.90 -1.09 -8.39
N CYS A 90 5.63 -1.90 -7.62
CA CYS A 90 5.05 -2.92 -6.75
C CYS A 90 5.49 -2.73 -5.31
N ILE A 91 4.57 -3.03 -4.39
CA ILE A 91 4.81 -3.05 -2.96
C ILE A 91 4.76 -4.49 -2.42
N PHE A 92 5.25 -4.68 -1.20
CA PHE A 92 5.14 -5.95 -0.51
C PHE A 92 3.89 -5.97 0.36
N TYR A 93 2.98 -6.92 0.14
CA TYR A 93 1.73 -7.03 0.91
C TYR A 93 1.92 -7.83 2.21
N GLY A 94 3.03 -8.54 2.36
CA GLY A 94 3.23 -9.51 3.44
C GLY A 94 3.41 -10.94 2.93
N HIS A 95 3.73 -11.85 3.85
CA HIS A 95 3.97 -13.27 3.55
C HIS A 95 2.70 -14.13 3.54
N LYS A 96 1.54 -13.58 3.94
CA LYS A 96 0.25 -14.28 3.93
C LYS A 96 -0.60 -13.73 2.78
N LEU A 97 -0.38 -14.27 1.60
CA LEU A 97 -1.24 -14.02 0.45
C LEU A 97 -1.94 -15.32 0.05
N TRP A 98 -3.24 -15.23 -0.24
CA TRP A 98 -4.08 -16.33 -0.72
C TRP A 98 -3.91 -16.56 -2.24
N PHE A 99 -3.18 -15.68 -2.93
CA PHE A 99 -2.74 -15.86 -4.31
C PHE A 99 -1.21 -16.01 -4.33
N ALA A 100 -0.70 -17.13 -3.84
CA ALA A 100 0.66 -17.53 -4.15
C ALA A 100 0.59 -18.39 -5.42
N GLU A 101 1.24 -17.95 -6.50
CA GLU A 101 1.72 -18.87 -7.54
C GLU A 101 2.92 -19.67 -7.01
#